data_AF-A0AB39Y855-F1
#
_entry.id   AF-A0AB39Y855-F1
#
_cell.length_a   1.000
_cell.length_b   1.000
_cell.length_c   1.000
_cell.angle_alpha   90.00
_cell.angle_beta   90.00
_cell.angle_gamma   90.00
#
_symmetry.space_group_name_H-M   'P 1'
#
loop_
_entity.id
_entity.type
_entity.pdbx_description
1 polymer ?
#
loop_
_entity_poly.entity_id
_entity_poly.type
_entity_poly.pdbx_seq_one_letter_code
_entity_poly.pdbx_strand_id
1 'polypeptide(L)'
;MDEREARRLAARHGAEHAAALEALIQTEAHYVRTEGGMEVWQKGYATLHLPVMRPDFPPVVREAMQRFRLASLDGRCLCGASMEVVSPNQYGMRHAEDCAADPRRLAQLIRANPPGPAAA
;
A
#
# COMPACT_ATOMS: atom_id res chain seq x y z
N MET A 1 -11.32 -33.61 13.26
CA MET A 1 -10.87 -32.32 13.82
C MET A 1 -12.05 -31.73 14.55
N ASP A 2 -11.94 -31.46 15.85
CA ASP A 2 -13.01 -30.90 16.69
C ASP A 2 -13.24 -29.42 16.34
N GLU A 3 -14.49 -28.95 16.29
CA GLU A 3 -14.84 -27.54 16.05
C GLU A 3 -14.15 -26.59 17.05
N ARG A 4 -13.93 -27.02 18.30
CA ARG A 4 -13.16 -26.24 19.29
C ARG A 4 -11.70 -26.10 18.92
N GLU A 5 -11.11 -27.15 18.37
CA GLU A 5 -9.72 -27.16 17.93
C GLU A 5 -9.55 -26.28 16.68
N ALA A 6 -10.47 -26.38 15.71
CA ALA A 6 -10.51 -25.50 14.54
C ALA A 6 -10.65 -24.02 14.92
N ARG A 7 -11.52 -23.69 15.88
CA ARG A 7 -11.66 -22.30 16.40
C ARG A 7 -10.40 -21.79 17.07
N ARG A 8 -9.73 -22.62 17.89
CA ARG A 8 -8.46 -22.24 18.54
C ARG A 8 -7.35 -22.00 17.53
N LEU A 9 -7.26 -22.86 16.50
CA LEU A 9 -6.27 -22.71 15.43
C LEU A 9 -6.51 -21.41 14.65
N ALA A 10 -7.75 -21.13 14.27
CA ALA A 10 -8.12 -19.90 13.57
C ALA A 10 -7.82 -18.65 14.41
N ALA A 11 -8.11 -18.67 15.72
CA ALA A 11 -7.80 -17.56 16.62
C ALA A 11 -6.29 -17.32 16.73
N ARG A 12 -5.49 -18.40 16.83
CA ARG A 12 -4.03 -18.28 16.89
C ARG A 12 -3.44 -17.71 15.60
N HIS A 13 -3.88 -18.22 14.44
CA HIS A 13 -3.45 -17.67 13.15
C HIS A 13 -3.87 -16.20 12.99
N GLY A 14 -5.08 -15.84 13.46
CA GLY A 14 -5.53 -14.44 13.47
C GLY A 14 -4.63 -13.54 14.33
N ALA A 15 -4.24 -14.00 15.52
CA ALA A 15 -3.34 -13.27 16.41
C ALA A 15 -1.91 -13.14 15.82
N GLU A 16 -1.39 -14.20 15.22
CA GLU A 16 -0.09 -14.20 14.55
C GLU A 16 -0.06 -13.20 13.37
N HIS A 17 -1.11 -13.18 12.55
CA HIS A 17 -1.24 -12.21 11.46
C HIS A 17 -1.36 -10.76 11.96
N ALA A 18 -2.12 -10.53 13.04
CA ALA A 18 -2.25 -9.20 13.63
C ALA A 18 -0.90 -8.68 14.17
N ALA A 19 -0.15 -9.53 14.86
CA ALA A 19 1.18 -9.19 15.36
C ALA A 19 2.18 -8.94 14.23
N ALA A 20 2.16 -9.77 13.17
CA ALA A 20 3.00 -9.56 11.99
C ALA A 20 2.69 -8.22 11.30
N LEU A 21 1.41 -7.86 11.21
CA LEU A 21 0.98 -6.60 10.61
C LEU A 21 1.43 -5.39 11.45
N GLU A 22 1.30 -5.46 12.77
CA GLU A 22 1.75 -4.40 13.66
C GLU A 22 3.27 -4.20 13.58
N ALA A 23 4.03 -5.30 13.60
CA ALA A 23 5.49 -5.26 13.40
C ALA A 23 5.85 -4.66 12.04
N LEU A 24 5.12 -5.01 10.98
CA LEU A 24 5.31 -4.45 9.66
C LEU A 24 5.07 -2.93 9.65
N ILE A 25 3.96 -2.44 10.22
CA ILE A 25 3.63 -1.01 10.31
C ILE A 25 4.78 -0.22 10.96
N GLN A 26 5.35 -0.74 12.04
CA GLN A 26 6.44 -0.10 12.78
C GLN A 26 7.81 -0.20 12.09
N THR A 27 7.96 -1.06 11.09
CA THR A 27 9.22 -1.25 10.38
C THR A 27 9.46 -0.11 9.39
N GLU A 28 10.64 0.49 9.38
CA GLU A 28 10.98 1.49 8.37
C GLU A 28 11.09 0.87 6.97
N ALA A 29 10.55 1.55 5.97
CA ALA A 29 10.68 1.15 4.57
C ALA A 29 11.96 1.74 3.98
N HIS A 30 12.75 0.92 3.29
CA HIS A 30 13.92 1.38 2.55
C HIS A 30 13.76 1.21 1.06
N TYR A 31 14.26 2.18 0.31
CA TYR A 31 14.29 2.15 -1.14
C TYR A 31 15.30 1.11 -1.63
N VAL A 32 14.89 0.28 -2.59
CA VAL A 32 15.75 -0.75 -3.20
C VAL A 32 16.20 -0.32 -4.59
N ARG A 33 15.24 -0.03 -5.48
CA ARG A 33 15.51 0.32 -6.88
C ARG A 33 14.29 0.94 -7.57
N THR A 34 14.51 1.45 -8.78
CA THR A 34 13.45 1.88 -9.70
C THR A 34 13.53 1.01 -10.96
N GLU A 35 12.40 0.46 -11.38
CA GLU A 35 12.30 -0.44 -12.52
C GLU A 35 10.93 -0.28 -13.20
N GLY A 36 10.90 -0.09 -14.51
CA GLY A 36 9.64 -0.04 -15.28
C GLY A 36 8.65 1.06 -14.86
N GLY A 37 9.12 2.21 -14.37
CA GLY A 37 8.25 3.28 -13.86
C GLY A 37 7.68 3.03 -12.46
N MET A 38 8.19 2.02 -11.77
CA MET A 38 7.85 1.70 -10.39
C MET A 38 9.09 1.81 -9.49
N GLU A 39 8.90 2.35 -8.30
CA GLU A 39 9.85 2.25 -7.21
C GLU A 39 9.57 0.98 -6.42
N VAL A 40 10.64 0.24 -6.11
CA VAL A 40 10.60 -0.94 -5.27
C VAL A 40 11.16 -0.57 -3.91
N TRP A 41 10.35 -0.78 -2.89
CA TRP A 41 10.67 -0.53 -1.49
C TRP A 41 10.55 -1.83 -0.70
N GLN A 42 11.37 -1.97 0.34
CA GLN A 42 11.31 -3.11 1.24
C GLN A 42 10.99 -2.62 2.65
N LYS A 43 9.94 -3.19 3.25
CA LYS A 43 9.46 -2.89 4.61
C LYS A 43 9.31 -4.23 5.34
N GLY A 44 10.25 -4.54 6.23
CA GLY A 44 10.29 -5.85 6.91
C GLY A 44 10.37 -7.01 5.91
N TYR A 45 9.44 -7.97 6.03
CA TYR A 45 9.33 -9.10 5.10
C TYR A 45 8.64 -8.76 3.77
N ALA A 46 8.19 -7.52 3.60
CA ALA A 46 7.21 -7.20 2.59
C ALA A 46 7.75 -6.21 1.55
N THR A 47 7.49 -6.49 0.28
CA THR A 47 7.94 -5.68 -0.85
C THR A 47 6.80 -4.78 -1.34
N LEU A 48 7.08 -3.49 -1.44
CA LEU A 48 6.17 -2.44 -1.87
C LEU A 48 6.53 -1.98 -3.28
N HIS A 49 5.53 -1.90 -4.15
CA HIS A 49 5.66 -1.37 -5.50
C HIS A 49 4.86 -0.08 -5.61
N LEU A 50 5.56 1.05 -5.71
CA LEU A 50 4.95 2.37 -5.77
C LEU A 50 5.21 2.99 -7.14
N PRO A 51 4.23 3.66 -7.77
CA PRO A 51 4.46 4.33 -9.04
C PRO A 51 5.44 5.50 -8.86
N VAL A 52 6.39 5.64 -9.78
CA VAL A 52 7.33 6.77 -9.79
C VAL A 52 6.56 8.07 -9.99
N MET A 53 6.69 8.99 -9.05
CA MET A 53 6.09 10.31 -9.15
C MET A 53 6.93 11.20 -10.05
N ARG A 54 6.49 11.38 -11.29
CA ARG A 54 7.13 12.27 -12.26
C ARG A 54 6.76 13.74 -12.02
N PRO A 55 7.67 14.69 -12.27
CA PRO A 55 7.39 16.11 -12.09
C PRO A 55 6.33 16.65 -13.07
N ASP A 56 6.15 16.00 -14.22
CA ASP A 56 5.20 16.39 -15.26
C ASP A 56 3.78 15.85 -15.05
N PHE A 57 3.53 15.10 -13.97
CA PHE A 57 2.17 14.81 -13.54
C PHE A 57 1.45 16.10 -13.12
N PRO A 58 0.15 16.25 -13.44
CA PRO A 58 -0.65 17.35 -12.93
C PRO A 58 -0.66 17.40 -11.40
N PRO A 59 -0.76 18.59 -10.77
CA PRO A 59 -0.68 18.73 -9.31
C PRO A 59 -1.61 17.79 -8.54
N VAL A 60 -2.87 17.66 -9.00
CA VAL A 60 -3.87 16.77 -8.39
C VAL A 60 -3.42 15.30 -8.37
N VAL A 61 -2.70 14.86 -9.41
CA VAL A 61 -2.14 13.50 -9.49
C VAL A 61 -0.98 13.34 -8.54
N ARG A 62 -0.05 14.31 -8.50
CA ARG A 62 1.11 14.26 -7.59
C ARG A 62 0.68 14.23 -6.14
N GLU A 63 -0.33 15.02 -5.75
CA GLU A 63 -0.89 15.01 -4.40
C GLU A 63 -1.51 13.64 -4.05
N ALA A 64 -2.29 13.07 -4.95
CA ALA A 64 -2.87 11.73 -4.77
C ALA A 64 -1.78 10.64 -4.67
N MET A 65 -0.75 10.70 -5.52
CA MET A 65 0.40 9.79 -5.48
C MET A 65 1.18 9.93 -4.17
N GLN A 66 1.41 11.16 -3.69
CA GLN A 66 2.10 11.41 -2.43
C GLN A 66 1.31 10.82 -1.27
N ARG A 67 -0.02 11.01 -1.26
CA ARG A 67 -0.89 10.45 -0.23
C ARG A 67 -0.92 8.92 -0.27
N PHE A 68 -0.97 8.32 -1.45
CA PHE A 68 -0.85 6.87 -1.63
C PHE A 68 0.49 6.36 -1.11
N ARG A 69 1.59 7.00 -1.51
CA ARG A 69 2.94 6.67 -1.08
C ARG A 69 3.10 6.69 0.43
N LEU A 70 2.72 7.79 1.09
CA LEU A 70 2.76 7.89 2.54
C LEU A 70 1.92 6.79 3.18
N ALA A 71 0.72 6.55 2.66
CA ALA A 71 -0.14 5.51 3.21
C ALA A 71 0.48 4.11 3.08
N SER A 72 1.08 3.78 1.94
CA SER A 72 1.74 2.49 1.73
C SER A 72 2.99 2.30 2.59
N LEU A 73 3.79 3.36 2.76
CA LEU A 73 5.04 3.28 3.54
C LEU A 73 4.78 3.30 5.04
N ASP A 74 3.83 4.10 5.52
CA ASP A 74 3.51 4.25 6.94
C ASP A 74 2.47 3.23 7.42
N GLY A 75 1.75 2.60 6.49
CA GLY A 75 0.63 1.72 6.80
C GLY A 75 -0.61 2.45 7.33
N ARG A 76 -0.70 3.77 7.09
CA ARG A 76 -1.74 4.64 7.67
C ARG A 76 -2.21 5.68 6.67
N CYS A 77 -3.52 5.91 6.61
CA CYS A 77 -4.07 7.03 5.83
C CYS A 77 -5.00 7.89 6.68
N LEU A 78 -5.03 9.19 6.42
CA LEU A 78 -5.95 10.14 7.07
C LEU A 78 -7.44 9.82 6.84
N CYS A 79 -7.78 8.97 5.87
CA CYS A 79 -9.15 8.50 5.69
C CYS A 79 -9.54 7.35 6.65
N GLY A 80 -8.68 6.99 7.61
CA GLY A 80 -8.89 5.85 8.50
C GLY A 80 -8.66 4.50 7.83
N ALA A 81 -7.85 4.44 6.76
CA ALA A 81 -7.56 3.18 6.07
C ALA A 81 -6.94 2.16 7.04
N SER A 82 -7.39 0.91 6.94
CA SER A 82 -6.83 -0.22 7.67
C SER A 82 -5.99 -1.08 6.73
N MET A 83 -4.78 -1.43 7.16
CA MET A 83 -4.05 -2.51 6.50
C MET A 83 -4.72 -3.85 6.79
N GLU A 84 -4.71 -4.73 5.80
CA GLU A 84 -5.22 -6.09 5.93
C GLU A 84 -4.28 -7.09 5.30
N VAL A 85 -4.21 -8.29 5.89
CA VAL A 85 -3.46 -9.42 5.34
C VAL A 85 -4.29 -10.05 4.23
N VAL A 86 -3.82 -9.97 2.99
CA VAL A 86 -4.47 -10.56 1.81
C VAL A 86 -3.98 -12.00 1.60
N SER A 87 -2.69 -12.24 1.86
CA SER A 87 -2.08 -13.57 1.91
C SER A 87 -0.87 -13.53 2.86
N PRO A 88 -0.24 -14.68 3.22
CA PRO A 88 0.88 -14.69 4.17
C PRO A 88 2.02 -13.74 3.83
N ASN A 89 2.25 -13.46 2.53
CA ASN A 89 3.31 -12.58 2.04
C ASN A 89 2.77 -11.29 1.40
N GLN A 90 1.46 -11.04 1.47
CA GLN A 90 0.83 -9.90 0.83
C GLN A 90 -0.11 -9.21 1.80
N TYR A 91 0.05 -7.90 1.92
CA TYR A 91 -0.87 -7.04 2.61
C TYR A 91 -1.44 -6.01 1.63
N GLY A 92 -2.66 -5.59 1.90
CA GLY A 92 -3.34 -4.51 1.21
C GLY A 92 -3.74 -3.43 2.20
N MET A 93 -4.22 -2.30 1.68
CA MET A 93 -4.93 -1.32 2.50
C MET A 93 -6.32 -1.13 1.94
N ARG A 94 -7.30 -1.15 2.85
CA ARG A 94 -8.67 -0.79 2.52
C ARG A 94 -8.88 0.68 2.83
N HIS A 95 -9.02 1.48 1.78
CA HIS A 95 -9.36 2.89 1.87
C HIS A 95 -10.88 3.09 1.92
N ALA A 96 -11.31 4.28 2.36
CA ALA A 96 -12.66 4.76 2.11
C ALA A 96 -12.89 4.97 0.60
N GLU A 97 -14.13 4.82 0.13
CA GLU A 97 -14.47 4.80 -1.31
C GLU A 97 -13.93 5.99 -2.10
N ASP A 98 -13.96 7.20 -1.52
CA ASP A 98 -13.52 8.43 -2.19
C ASP A 98 -12.08 8.85 -1.85
N CYS A 99 -11.29 7.98 -1.24
CA CYS A 99 -9.92 8.33 -0.90
C CYS A 99 -9.07 8.46 -2.17
N ALA A 100 -8.43 9.61 -2.37
CA ALA A 100 -7.48 9.80 -3.47
C ALA A 100 -6.26 8.85 -3.39
N ALA A 101 -5.97 8.31 -2.22
CA ALA A 101 -4.93 7.31 -2.01
C ALA A 101 -5.41 5.86 -2.30
N ASP A 102 -6.69 5.63 -2.58
CA ASP A 102 -7.14 4.31 -3.02
C ASP A 102 -6.45 3.93 -4.36
N PRO A 103 -5.87 2.73 -4.50
CA PRO A 103 -5.17 2.32 -5.72
C PRO A 103 -6.01 2.43 -6.99
N ARG A 104 -7.32 2.09 -6.92
CA ARG A 104 -8.21 2.14 -8.09
C ARG A 104 -8.51 3.59 -8.43
N ARG A 105 -8.77 4.43 -7.43
CA ARG A 105 -9.03 5.86 -7.63
C ARG A 105 -7.80 6.59 -8.18
N LEU A 106 -6.61 6.30 -7.65
CA LEU A 106 -5.36 6.84 -8.15
C LEU A 106 -5.13 6.45 -9.62
N ALA A 107 -5.34 5.18 -9.98
CA ALA A 107 -5.21 4.73 -11.35
C ALA A 107 -6.21 5.42 -12.30
N GLN A 108 -7.45 5.66 -11.86
CA GLN A 108 -8.42 6.46 -12.62
C GLN A 108 -7.94 7.90 -12.82
N LEU A 109 -7.41 8.52 -11.75
CA LEU A 109 -6.94 9.89 -11.77
C LEU A 109 -5.76 10.07 -12.75
N ILE A 110 -4.80 9.15 -12.73
CA ILE A 110 -3.66 9.11 -13.66
C ILE A 110 -4.13 8.95 -15.10
N ARG A 111 -5.10 8.06 -15.37
CA ARG A 111 -5.64 7.88 -16.73
C ARG A 111 -6.38 9.11 -17.24
N ALA A 112 -7.13 9.79 -16.37
CA ALA A 112 -7.86 11.00 -16.72
C ALA A 112 -6.93 12.22 -16.86
N ASN A 113 -5.75 12.18 -16.24
CA ASN A 113 -4.78 13.27 -16.19
C ASN A 113 -3.38 12.72 -16.48
N PRO A 114 -3.13 12.26 -17.72
CA PRO A 114 -1.85 11.65 -18.07
C PRO A 114 -0.71 12.66 -17.86
N PRO A 115 0.52 12.17 -17.60
CA PRO A 115 1.68 13.06 -17.50
C PRO A 115 1.85 13.81 -18.83
N GLY A 116 2.34 15.04 -18.75
CA GLY A 116 2.73 15.79 -19.95
C GLY A 116 3.77 15.02 -20.79
N PRO A 117 4.03 15.45 -22.04
CA PRO A 117 5.14 14.92 -22.79
C PRO A 117 6.42 15.11 -21.97
N ALA A 118 7.25 14.06 -21.88
CA ALA A 118 8.55 14.18 -21.25
C ALA A 118 9.33 15.28 -21.98
N ALA A 119 9.84 16.26 -21.25
CA ALA A 119 10.74 17.25 -21.83
C ALA A 119 11.97 16.50 -22.37
N ALA A 120 12.21 16.65 -23.68
CA ALA A 120 13.31 16.03 -24.40
C ALA A 120 14.68 16.58 -23.98
#